data_AF-A0A447PZM6-F1
#
_entry.id   AF-A0A447PZM6-F1
#
_cell.length_a   1.000
_cell.length_b   1.000
_cell.length_c   1.000
_cell.angle_alpha   90.00
_cell.angle_beta   90.00
_cell.angle_gamma   90.00
#
_symmetry.space_group_name_H-M   'P 1'
#
loop_
_entity.id
_entity.type
_entity.pdbx_description
1 polymer ?
#
loop_
_entity_poly.entity_id
_entity_poly.type
_entity_poly.pdbx_seq_one_letter_code
_entity_poly.pdbx_strand_id
1 'polypeptide(L)' 'MMGVSDVKQQMVVWSVPTTIAWAIGGTGVALINLLFGSGGSWLDPLLPIVVLAAIMLWVRWQAQGIKDKLVVKD' A
#
# COMPACT_ATOMS: atom_id res chain seq x y z
N MET A 1 20.85 10.38 -5.81
CA MET A 1 19.53 9.73 -5.62
C MET A 1 19.81 8.47 -4.81
N MET A 2 18.97 8.09 -3.83
CA MET A 2 19.22 6.97 -2.88
C MET A 2 19.99 5.84 -3.58
N GLY A 3 21.08 5.31 -3.00
CA GLY A 3 22.06 4.41 -3.63
C GLY A 3 21.54 3.06 -4.18
N VAL A 4 20.25 2.96 -4.45
CA VAL A 4 19.54 1.94 -5.20
C VAL A 4 19.64 2.29 -6.69
N SER A 5 20.35 1.51 -7.50
CA SER A 5 20.45 1.72 -8.96
C SER A 5 19.23 1.21 -9.73
N ASP A 6 18.44 0.32 -9.12
CA ASP A 6 17.28 -0.30 -9.74
C ASP A 6 16.03 0.60 -9.64
N VAL A 7 15.53 1.05 -10.79
CA VAL A 7 14.36 1.94 -10.89
C VAL A 7 13.10 1.29 -10.30
N LYS A 8 12.92 -0.03 -10.48
CA LYS A 8 11.76 -0.75 -9.94
C LYS A 8 11.80 -0.74 -8.41
N GLN A 9 12.98 -0.94 -7.82
CA GLN A 9 13.16 -0.85 -6.37
C GLN A 9 12.95 0.58 -5.86
N GLN A 10 13.45 1.60 -6.57
CA GLN A 10 13.20 3.00 -6.23
C GLN A 10 11.69 3.33 -6.22
N MET A 11 10.94 2.86 -7.22
CA MET A 11 9.50 3.07 -7.28
C MET A 11 8.75 2.40 -6.11
N VAL A 12 9.16 1.20 -5.68
CA VAL A 12 8.55 0.51 -4.53
C VAL A 12 8.81 1.30 -3.23
N VAL A 13 10.05 1.76 -3.01
CA VAL A 13 10.43 2.53 -1.81
C VAL A 13 9.64 3.83 -1.68
N TRP A 14 9.23 4.44 -2.78
CA TRP A 14 8.47 5.68 -2.76
C TRP A 14 6.95 5.48 -2.75
N SER A 15 6.46 4.53 -3.55
CA SER A 15 5.02 4.34 -3.76
C SER A 15 4.34 3.63 -2.58
N VAL A 16 5.04 2.69 -1.92
CA VAL A 16 4.46 1.93 -0.81
C VAL A 16 4.18 2.81 0.42
N PRO A 17 5.13 3.62 0.93
CA PRO A 17 4.84 4.53 2.05
C PRO A 17 3.74 5.54 1.71
N THR A 18 3.74 6.07 0.48
CA THR A 18 2.72 7.01 0.01
C THR A 18 1.32 6.37 0.02
N THR A 19 1.22 5.10 -0.40
CA THR A 19 -0.04 4.34 -0.36
C THR A 19 -0.50 4.08 1.07
N ILE A 20 0.42 3.75 1.98
CA ILE A 20 0.10 3.55 3.41
C ILE A 20 -0.45 4.86 4.01
N ALA A 21 0.21 5.99 3.76
CA ALA A 21 -0.24 7.29 4.23
C ALA A 21 -1.63 7.65 3.66
N TRP A 22 -1.86 7.40 2.38
CA TRP A 22 -3.16 7.62 1.74
C TRP A 22 -4.27 6.75 2.36
N ALA A 23 -4.01 5.47 2.60
CA ALA A 23 -5.00 4.56 3.18
C ALA A 23 -5.39 4.98 4.61
N ILE A 24 -4.42 5.41 5.42
CA ILE A 24 -4.68 5.93 6.77
C ILE A 24 -5.51 7.21 6.69
N GLY A 25 -5.12 8.16 5.83
CA GLY A 25 -5.83 9.42 5.66
C GLY A 25 -7.26 9.24 5.15
N GLY A 26 -7.44 8.42 4.12
CA GLY A 26 -8.75 8.12 3.53
C GLY A 26 -9.68 7.41 4.52
N THR A 27 -9.16 6.44 5.27
CA THR A 27 -9.92 5.77 6.34
C THR A 27 -10.32 6.76 7.44
N GLY A 28 -9.40 7.63 7.87
CA GLY A 28 -9.66 8.63 8.90
C GLY A 28 -10.76 9.62 8.50
N VAL A 29 -10.70 10.15 7.28
CA VAL A 29 -11.74 11.05 6.74
C VAL A 29 -13.08 10.33 6.65
N ALA A 30 -13.10 9.10 6.14
CA ALA A 30 -14.31 8.30 6.04
C ALA A 30 -14.93 8.01 7.42
N LEU A 31 -14.11 7.69 8.43
CA LEU A 31 -14.57 7.48 9.80
C LEU A 31 -15.14 8.76 10.43
N ILE A 32 -14.50 9.91 10.21
CA ILE A 32 -15.03 11.20 10.68
C ILE A 32 -16.39 11.49 10.02
N ASN A 33 -16.51 11.27 8.71
CA ASN A 33 -17.77 11.45 7.99
C ASN A 33 -18.86 10.46 8.45
N LEU A 34 -18.48 9.26 8.88
CA LEU A 34 -19.40 8.27 9.41
C LEU A 34 -19.88 8.59 10.83
N LEU A 35 -18.99 9.12 11.69
CA LEU A 35 -19.32 9.44 13.08
C LEU A 35 -20.08 10.76 13.23
N PHE A 36 -19.79 11.74 12.37
CA PHE A 36 -20.29 13.11 12.51
C PHE A 36 -21.00 13.67 11.27
N GLY A 37 -20.95 12.96 10.13
CA GLY A 37 -21.56 13.39 8.88
C GLY A 37 -22.91 12.75 8.62
N SER A 38 -23.72 13.39 7.78
CA SER A 38 -25.09 12.97 7.42
C SER A 38 -25.15 11.98 6.25
N GLY A 39 -24.02 11.65 5.63
CA GLY A 39 -23.94 10.79 4.45
C GLY A 39 -22.84 9.73 4.50
N GLY A 40 -22.28 9.44 5.68
CA GLY A 40 -21.23 8.43 5.81
C GLY A 40 -21.76 7.01 5.68
N SER A 41 -21.04 6.17 4.91
CA SER A 41 -21.32 4.73 4.77
C SER A 41 -20.22 3.90 5.42
N TRP A 42 -20.59 2.76 6.02
CA TRP A 42 -19.63 1.79 6.57
C TRP A 42 -18.70 1.17 5.51
N LEU A 43 -19.02 1.33 4.22
CA LEU A 43 -18.15 0.90 3.11
C LEU A 43 -17.00 1.89 2.84
N ASP A 44 -17.17 3.17 3.21
CA ASP A 44 -16.21 4.24 2.89
C ASP A 44 -14.86 4.04 3.62
N PRO A 45 -14.81 3.61 4.89
CA PRO A 45 -13.56 3.26 5.58
C PRO A 45 -12.97 1.93 5.10
N LEU A 46 -13.80 1.03 4.57
CA LEU A 46 -13.36 -0.29 4.15
C LEU A 46 -12.54 -0.24 2.86
N LEU A 47 -12.95 0.61 1.91
CA LEU A 47 -12.32 0.74 0.60
C LEU A 47 -10.80 1.04 0.68
N PRO A 48 -10.33 2.08 1.41
CA PRO A 48 -8.89 2.35 1.54
C PRO A 48 -8.12 1.21 2.21
N ILE A 49 -8.73 0.49 3.16
CA ILE A 49 -8.11 -0.67 3.82
C ILE A 49 -7.97 -1.86 2.84
N VAL A 50 -9.00 -2.14 2.05
CA VAL A 50 -8.99 -3.23 1.05
C VAL A 50 -7.95 -2.96 -0.03
N VAL A 51 -7.88 -1.72 -0.53
CA VAL A 51 -6.87 -1.29 -1.51
C VAL A 51 -5.46 -1.45 -0.92
N LEU A 52 -5.25 -1.03 0.32
CA LEU A 52 -3.97 -1.21 0.99
C LEU A 52 -3.59 -2.68 1.13
N ALA A 53 -4.53 -3.54 1.54
CA ALA A 53 -4.29 -4.97 1.68
C ALA A 53 -3.91 -5.62 0.34
N ALA A 54 -4.61 -5.27 -0.75
CA ALA A 54 -4.30 -5.74 -2.10
C ALA A 54 -2.89 -5.33 -2.55
N ILE A 55 -2.50 -4.07 -2.32
CA ILE A 55 -1.16 -3.57 -2.66
C ILE A 55 -0.08 -4.26 -1.82
N MET A 56 -0.31 -4.44 -0.52
CA MET A 56 0.62 -5.14 0.38
C MET A 56 0.83 -6.60 -0.02
N LEU A 57 -0.24 -7.30 -0.42
CA LEU A 57 -0.16 -8.67 -0.94
C LEU A 57 0.64 -8.71 -2.25
N TRP A 58 0.36 -7.79 -3.17
CA TRP A 58 1.10 -7.69 -4.43
C TRP A 58 2.58 -7.41 -4.22
N VAL A 59 2.92 -6.47 -3.32
CA VAL A 59 4.31 -6.16 -2.95
C VAL A 59 5.01 -7.37 -2.34
N ARG A 60 4.33 -8.10 -1.45
CA ARG A 60 4.87 -9.35 -0.87
C ARG A 60 5.14 -10.41 -1.95
N TRP A 61 4.24 -10.54 -2.92
CA TRP A 61 4.40 -11.49 -4.02
C TRP A 61 5.56 -11.12 -4.94
N GLN A 62 5.74 -9.83 -5.24
CA GLN A 62 6.91 -9.33 -5.96
C GLN A 62 8.20 -9.59 -5.18
N ALA A 63 8.19 -9.42 -3.85
CA ALA A 63 9.36 -9.66 -3.01
C ALA A 63 9.76 -11.15 -2.97
N GLN A 64 8.79 -12.08 -2.97
CA GLN A 64 9.07 -13.52 -3.05
C GLN A 64 9.69 -13.90 -4.40
N GLY A 65 9.14 -13.40 -5.51
CA GLY A 65 9.70 -13.66 -6.84
C GLY A 65 11.12 -13.10 -7.05
N ILE A 66 11.56 -12.12 -6.24
CA ILE A 66 12.94 -11.64 -6.22
C ILE A 66 13.85 -12.58 -5.41
N LYS A 67 13.38 -13.07 -4.26
CA LYS A 67 14.14 -14.01 -3.41
C LYS A 67 14.42 -15.33 -4.14
N ASP A 68 13.43 -15.87 -4.84
CA ASP A 68 13.59 -17.13 -5.58
C ASP A 68 14.66 -17.02 -6.68
N LYS A 69 14.78 -15.85 -7.32
CA LYS A 69 15.82 -15.59 -8.34
C LYS A 69 17.23 -15.48 -7.79
N LEU A 70 17.37 -15.13 -6.51
CA LEU A 70 18.68 -15.09 -5.84
C LEU A 70 19.11 -16.50 -5.43
N VAL A 71 18.19 -17.31 -4.90
CA VAL A 71 18.46 -18.70 -4.48
C VAL A 71 18.83 -19.63 -5.65
N VAL A 72 18.25 -19.42 -6.84
CA VAL A 72 18.55 -20.25 -8.04
C VAL A 72 19.93 -19.92 -8.65
N LYS A 73 20.56 -18.80 -8.25
CA LYS A 73 21.84 -18.36 -8.79
C LYS A 73 23.05 -18.85 -7.97
N ASP A 74 22.79 -19.50 -6.83
CA ASP A 74 23.79 -20.14 -5.95
C ASP A 74 24.03 -21.60 -6.35
#